data_AF-A0A847CCV5-F1
#
_entry.id   AF-A0A847CCV5-F1
#
_cell.length_a   1.000
_cell.length_b   1.000
_cell.length_c   1.000
_cell.angle_alpha   90.00
_cell.angle_beta   90.00
_cell.angle_gamma   90.00
#
_symmetry.space_group_name_H-M   'P 1'
#
loop_
_entity.id
_entity.type
_entity.pdbx_description
1 polymer ?
#
loop_
_entity_poly.entity_id
_entity_poly.type
_entity_poly.pdbx_seq_one_letter_code
_entity_poly.pdbx_strand_id
1 'polypeptide(L)'
;MYSSLEDEVSQVIELLWKLKREGIKNQEIVLISSYSIDNPRCCLNHGKLPNGIGKLKTEGFMWQAKKDELRFSTISSFKGLEAKMVILMDIDAFLDD
;
A
#
# COMPACT_ATOMS: atom_id res chain seq x y z
N MET A 1 2.65 2.87 -16.47
CA MET A 1 3.71 1.85 -16.43
C MET A 1 4.73 2.33 -15.43
N TYR A 2 5.11 1.48 -14.48
CA TYR A 2 6.16 1.82 -13.51
C TYR A 2 7.52 1.57 -14.17
N SER A 3 8.51 2.45 -13.95
CA SER A 3 9.85 2.32 -14.53
C SER A 3 10.89 1.78 -13.53
N SER A 4 10.60 1.82 -12.23
CA SER A 4 11.37 1.23 -11.14
C SER A 4 10.50 1.07 -9.88
N LEU A 5 11.03 0.35 -8.87
CA LEU A 5 10.41 0.30 -7.53
C LEU A 5 10.30 1.70 -6.90
N GLU A 6 11.27 2.58 -7.14
CA GLU A 6 11.28 3.95 -6.62
C GLU A 6 10.18 4.82 -7.25
N ASP A 7 9.94 4.63 -8.55
CA ASP A 7 8.85 5.32 -9.28
C ASP A 7 7.49 4.83 -8.81
N GLU A 8 7.34 3.53 -8.54
CA GLU A 8 6.11 2.98 -7.99
C GLU A 8 5.82 3.53 -6.59
N VAL A 9 6.82 3.52 -5.69
CA VAL A 9 6.67 4.13 -4.35
C VAL A 9 6.24 5.59 -4.48
N SER A 10 6.87 6.35 -5.38
CA SER A 10 6.57 7.77 -5.58
C SER A 10 5.13 8.00 -6.04
N GLN A 11 4.64 7.18 -6.98
CA GLN A 11 3.25 7.24 -7.45
C GLN A 11 2.24 6.81 -6.37
N VAL A 12 2.54 5.77 -5.59
CA VAL A 12 1.71 5.35 -4.45
C VAL A 12 1.63 6.48 -3.42
N ILE A 13 2.75 7.13 -3.11
CA ILE A 13 2.82 8.28 -2.20
C ILE A 13 1.97 9.46 -2.72
N GLU A 14 2.07 9.79 -4.01
CA GLU A 14 1.29 10.86 -4.62
C GLU A 14 -0.22 10.56 -4.57
N LEU A 15 -0.61 9.32 -4.88
CA LEU A 15 -2.00 8.86 -4.79
C LEU A 15 -2.51 8.98 -3.35
N LEU A 16 -1.75 8.52 -2.37
CA LEU A 16 -2.12 8.62 -0.95
C LEU A 16 -2.31 10.08 -0.51
N TRP A 17 -1.45 10.99 -0.95
CA TRP A 17 -1.62 12.43 -0.69
C TRP A 17 -2.88 13.00 -1.32
N LYS A 18 -3.20 12.61 -2.56
CA LYS A 18 -4.44 13.02 -3.24
C LYS A 18 -5.66 12.55 -2.46
N LEU A 19 -5.73 11.26 -2.12
CA LEU A 19 -6.83 10.67 -1.37
C LEU A 19 -7.01 11.34 0.00
N LYS A 20 -5.92 11.64 0.68
CA LYS A 20 -5.96 12.35 1.96
C LYS A 20 -6.53 13.76 1.81
N ARG A 21 -6.17 14.50 0.75
CA ARG A 21 -6.75 15.84 0.45
C ARG A 21 -8.24 15.77 0.13
N GLU A 22 -8.70 14.65 -0.43
CA GLU A 22 -10.11 14.36 -0.68
C GLU A 22 -10.87 13.90 0.57
N GLY A 23 -10.19 13.80 1.73
CA GLY A 23 -10.81 13.46 3.01
C GLY A 23 -10.91 11.97 3.29
N ILE A 24 -10.31 11.11 2.46
CA ILE A 24 -10.25 9.66 2.69
C ILE A 24 -9.32 9.39 3.87
N LYS A 25 -9.78 8.56 4.81
CA LYS A 25 -8.99 8.21 6.00
C LYS A 25 -8.11 7.00 5.70
N ASN A 26 -6.92 6.98 6.28
CA ASN A 26 -5.97 5.88 6.08
C ASN A 26 -6.54 4.50 6.43
N GLN A 27 -7.31 4.40 7.53
CA GLN A 27 -7.93 3.14 7.96
C GLN A 27 -8.85 2.51 6.89
N GLU A 28 -9.36 3.33 5.95
CA GLU A 28 -10.29 2.90 4.90
C GLU A 28 -9.56 2.29 3.70
N ILE A 29 -8.26 2.52 3.61
CA ILE A 29 -7.40 2.09 2.51
C ILE A 29 -6.65 0.82 2.91
N VAL A 30 -6.54 -0.11 1.97
CA VAL A 30 -5.59 -1.23 2.02
C VAL A 30 -4.69 -1.20 0.80
N LEU A 31 -3.39 -1.29 1.03
CA LEU A 31 -2.36 -1.49 0.02
C LEU A 31 -2.17 -3.00 -0.15
N ILE A 32 -2.22 -3.47 -1.39
CA ILE A 32 -2.08 -4.89 -1.71
C ILE A 32 -0.94 -5.11 -2.68
N SER A 33 -0.09 -6.10 -2.43
CA SER A 33 0.99 -6.52 -3.33
C SER A 33 1.03 -8.03 -3.52
N SER A 34 1.60 -8.51 -4.63
CA SER A 34 1.95 -9.93 -4.81
C SER A 34 3.04 -10.38 -3.82
N TYR A 35 3.86 -9.46 -3.32
CA TYR A 35 4.99 -9.73 -2.44
C TYR A 35 4.70 -9.33 -0.97
N SER A 36 5.31 -10.05 -0.02
CA SER A 36 5.29 -9.67 1.41
C SER A 36 6.06 -8.37 1.63
N ILE A 37 5.76 -7.63 2.71
CA ILE A 37 6.45 -6.36 2.98
C ILE A 37 7.96 -6.55 3.14
N ASP A 38 8.41 -7.69 3.69
CA ASP A 38 9.82 -8.02 3.88
C ASP A 38 10.50 -8.59 2.61
N ASN A 39 9.80 -8.67 1.48
CA ASN A 39 10.40 -9.06 0.20
C ASN A 39 11.08 -7.84 -0.47
N PRO A 40 12.34 -7.92 -0.91
CA PRO A 40 13.03 -6.82 -1.61
C PRO A 40 12.34 -6.33 -2.90
N ARG A 41 11.47 -7.16 -3.49
CA ARG A 41 10.64 -6.77 -4.63
C ARG A 41 9.46 -5.90 -4.22
N CYS A 42 9.03 -5.93 -2.96
CA CYS A 42 8.00 -5.01 -2.48
C CYS A 42 8.55 -3.58 -2.45
N CYS A 43 7.90 -2.66 -3.14
CA CYS A 43 8.31 -1.25 -3.20
C CYS A 43 8.32 -0.61 -1.78
N LEU A 44 7.55 -1.15 -0.83
CA LEU A 44 7.50 -0.71 0.57
C LEU A 44 8.54 -1.41 1.48
N ASN A 45 9.37 -2.32 0.98
CA ASN A 45 10.34 -3.11 1.75
C ASN A 45 11.40 -2.26 2.47
N HIS A 46 11.78 -1.14 1.84
CA HIS A 46 12.81 -0.23 2.33
C HIS A 46 12.33 1.22 2.49
N GLY A 47 11.13 1.51 2.00
CA GLY A 47 10.53 2.84 2.04
C GLY A 47 9.58 2.99 3.22
N LYS A 48 9.95 3.83 4.19
CA LYS A 48 8.96 4.36 5.14
C LYS A 48 8.06 5.33 4.37
N LEU A 49 6.75 5.23 4.60
CA LEU A 49 5.85 6.28 4.13
C LEU A 49 6.30 7.64 4.70
N PRO A 50 6.28 8.71 3.89
CA PRO A 50 6.60 10.06 4.35
C PRO A 50 5.81 10.44 5.60
N ASN A 51 6.46 11.17 6.50
CA ASN A 51 5.80 11.75 7.66
C ASN A 51 4.57 12.55 7.22
N GLY A 52 3.41 12.23 7.80
CA GLY A 52 2.15 12.86 7.47
C GLY A 52 1.27 12.05 6.52
N ILE A 53 1.77 11.07 5.77
CA ILE A 53 0.88 10.16 5.02
C ILE A 53 0.18 9.21 5.98
N GLY A 54 0.92 8.56 6.87
CA GLY A 54 0.39 7.58 7.80
C GLY A 54 1.43 6.54 8.20
N LYS A 55 0.99 5.52 8.92
CA LYS A 55 1.82 4.36 9.29
C LYS A 55 1.28 3.11 8.61
N LEU A 56 2.16 2.20 8.20
CA LEU A 56 1.73 0.89 7.74
C LEU A 56 1.37 0.03 8.95
N LYS A 57 0.18 -0.55 8.90
CA LYS A 57 -0.22 -1.68 9.74
C LYS A 57 -0.02 -2.94 8.91
N THR A 58 0.93 -3.76 9.33
CA THR A 58 1.32 -5.02 8.70
C THR A 58 0.95 -6.24 9.55
N GLU A 59 0.64 -6.02 10.82
CA GLU A 59 0.45 -7.08 11.81
C GLU A 59 -0.76 -6.85 12.73
N GLY A 60 -1.16 -7.93 13.40
CA GLY A 60 -2.27 -7.99 14.34
C GLY A 60 -3.63 -7.95 13.63
N PHE A 61 -4.65 -7.48 14.35
CA PHE A 61 -6.02 -7.41 13.83
C PHE A 61 -6.15 -6.30 12.79
N MET A 62 -6.02 -6.66 11.51
CA MET A 62 -6.04 -5.72 10.38
C MET A 62 -7.32 -4.87 10.33
N TRP A 63 -8.46 -5.42 10.75
CA TRP A 63 -9.74 -4.69 10.82
C TRP A 63 -9.78 -3.60 11.89
N GLN A 64 -8.79 -3.52 12.79
CA GLN A 64 -8.68 -2.51 13.85
C GLN A 64 -7.64 -1.43 13.53
N ALA A 65 -7.39 -1.15 12.24
CA ALA A 65 -6.50 -0.06 11.84
C ALA A 65 -6.97 1.28 12.42
N LYS A 66 -6.03 2.03 13.01
CA LYS A 66 -6.30 3.37 13.53
C LYS A 66 -6.47 4.38 12.39
N LYS A 67 -7.04 5.55 12.70
CA LYS A 67 -7.31 6.61 11.72
C LYS A 67 -6.09 7.02 10.88
N ASP A 68 -4.89 6.93 11.42
CA ASP A 68 -3.61 7.26 10.77
C ASP A 68 -2.89 6.04 10.18
N GLU A 69 -3.42 4.84 10.32
CA GLU A 69 -2.83 3.58 9.84
C GLU A 69 -3.41 3.15 8.49
N LEU A 70 -2.53 2.87 7.54
CA LEU A 70 -2.82 2.23 6.26
C LEU A 70 -2.59 0.73 6.42
N ARG A 71 -3.54 -0.08 5.95
CA ARG A 71 -3.38 -1.54 6.00
C ARG A 71 -2.50 -1.98 4.84
N PHE A 72 -1.57 -2.90 5.09
CA PHE A 72 -0.84 -3.60 4.04
C PHE A 72 -1.21 -5.08 4.06
N SER A 73 -1.36 -5.70 2.90
CA SER A 73 -1.58 -7.14 2.79
C SER A 73 -1.01 -7.68 1.49
N THR A 74 -0.65 -8.96 1.49
CA THR A 74 -0.40 -9.66 0.23
C THR A 74 -1.74 -9.96 -0.46
N ILE A 75 -1.75 -10.11 -1.79
CA ILE A 75 -2.94 -10.55 -2.54
C ILE A 75 -3.49 -11.84 -1.95
N SER A 76 -2.60 -12.78 -1.61
CA SER A 76 -2.98 -14.08 -1.04
C SER A 76 -3.62 -13.94 0.34
N SER A 77 -3.11 -13.06 1.21
CA SER A 77 -3.66 -12.83 2.55
C SER A 77 -4.93 -11.97 2.58
N PHE A 78 -5.20 -11.21 1.50
CA PHE A 78 -6.39 -10.38 1.40
C PHE A 78 -7.62 -11.13 0.84
N LYS A 79 -7.46 -12.37 0.37
CA LYS A 79 -8.57 -13.14 -0.21
C LYS A 79 -9.74 -13.27 0.77
N GLY A 80 -10.95 -12.94 0.31
CA GLY A 80 -12.17 -12.98 1.10
C GLY A 80 -12.32 -11.81 2.09
N LEU A 81 -11.39 -10.85 2.08
CA LEU A 81 -11.51 -9.61 2.84
C LEU A 81 -12.05 -8.49 1.96
N GLU A 82 -12.63 -7.48 2.63
CA GLU A 82 -13.16 -6.30 1.98
C GLU A 82 -12.53 -5.04 2.58
N ALA A 83 -12.45 -4.00 1.74
CA ALA A 83 -12.03 -2.67 2.13
C ALA A 83 -12.84 -1.65 1.34
N LYS A 84 -13.00 -0.45 1.89
CA LYS A 84 -13.63 0.66 1.17
C LYS A 84 -12.79 1.08 -0.04
N MET A 85 -11.47 1.02 0.09
CA MET A 85 -10.54 1.31 -0.98
C MET A 85 -9.40 0.30 -0.97
N VAL A 86 -9.14 -0.27 -2.14
CA VAL A 86 -8.03 -1.18 -2.39
C VAL A 86 -7.10 -0.50 -3.40
N ILE A 87 -5.82 -0.39 -3.06
CA ILE A 87 -4.77 0.04 -3.98
C ILE A 87 -3.91 -1.19 -4.26
N LEU A 88 -3.98 -1.69 -5.49
CA LEU A 88 -3.11 -2.75 -5.96
C LEU A 88 -1.78 -2.14 -6.41
N MET A 89 -0.69 -2.64 -5.84
CA MET A 89 0.69 -2.35 -6.20
C MET A 89 1.16 -3.49 -7.10
N ASP A 90 1.21 -3.22 -8.40
CA ASP A 90 1.53 -4.21 -9.42
C ASP A 90 3.02 -4.16 -9.76
N ILE A 91 3.75 -5.04 -9.07
CA ILE A 91 5.21 -5.10 -9.08
C ILE A 91 5.75 -5.97 -10.23
N ASP A 92 4.88 -6.68 -10.96
CA ASP A 92 5.31 -7.61 -12.01
C ASP A 92 5.09 -7.03 -13.42
N ALA A 93 4.33 -5.94 -13.57
CA ALA A 93 4.11 -5.22 -14.83
C ALA A 93 5.38 -4.56 -15.43
N PHE A 94 6.54 -4.63 -14.76
CA PHE A 94 7.81 -4.15 -15.34
C PHE A 94 8.44 -5.14 -16.34
N LEU A 95 8.00 -6.40 -16.34
CA LEU A 95 8.63 -7.49 -17.10
C LEU A 95 7.85 -7.94 -18.33
N ASP A 96 6.64 -7.41 -18.55
CA ASP A 96 5.79 -7.77 -19.68
C ASP A 96 5.86 -6.70 -20.81
N ASP A 97 7.08 -6.41 -21.28
CA ASP A 97 7.38 -5.85 -22.62
C ASP A 97 8.60 -6.56 -23.23
#